data_AF-A0A662HC88-F1
#
_entry.id   AF-A0A662HC88-F1
#
_cell.length_a   1.000
_cell.length_b   1.000
_cell.length_c   1.000
_cell.angle_alpha   90.00
_cell.angle_beta   90.00
_cell.angle_gamma   90.00
#
_symmetry.space_group_name_H-M   'P 1'
#
loop_
_entity.id
_entity.type
_entity.pdbx_description
1 polymer ?
#
loop_
_entity_poly.entity_id
_entity_poly.type
_entity_poly.pdbx_seq_one_letter_code
_entity_poly.pdbx_strand_id
1 'polypeptide(L)'
;MSGEIISFKVLLPGNRAEEYYSLDAFERALREYPVAGVRVYRGDRPIFMSNMTPRDEGHVKWVLMQVKKILGIGGEGEGGEG
;
A
#
# COMPACT_ATOMS: atom_id res chain seq x y z
N MET A 1 14.64 16.50 -10.83
CA MET A 1 14.15 15.58 -9.78
C MET A 1 13.59 14.37 -10.50
N SER A 2 14.30 13.25 -10.53
CA SER A 2 13.73 11.99 -11.01
C SER A 2 12.66 11.58 -10.01
N GLY A 3 11.39 11.80 -10.35
CA GLY A 3 10.27 11.40 -9.50
C GLY A 3 10.28 9.89 -9.35
N GLU A 4 10.65 9.40 -8.17
CA GLU A 4 10.60 7.98 -7.87
C GLU A 4 9.15 7.50 -7.99
N ILE A 5 8.91 6.50 -8.84
CA ILE A 5 7.58 5.94 -9.07
C ILE A 5 7.19 5.10 -7.86
N ILE A 6 5.99 5.33 -7.32
CA ILE A 6 5.38 4.46 -6.33
C ILE A 6 4.42 3.50 -7.06
N SER A 7 4.59 2.21 -6.84
CA SER A 7 3.65 1.20 -7.33
C SER A 7 3.04 0.39 -6.19
N PHE A 8 1.77 0.06 -6.34
CA PHE A 8 0.97 -0.68 -5.38
C PHE A 8 0.50 -1.97 -6.03
N LYS A 9 1.13 -3.09 -5.67
CA LYS A 9 0.78 -4.41 -6.15
C LYS A 9 -0.18 -5.09 -5.16
N VAL A 10 -1.36 -5.42 -5.64
CA VAL A 10 -2.41 -6.12 -4.90
C VAL A 10 -2.42 -7.57 -5.36
N LEU A 11 -2.31 -8.50 -4.40
CA LEU A 11 -2.37 -9.94 -4.64
C LEU A 11 -3.80 -10.42 -4.38
N LEU A 12 -4.37 -11.09 -5.37
CA LEU A 12 -5.72 -11.65 -5.32
C LEU A 12 -5.65 -13.19 -5.23
N PRO A 13 -6.71 -13.85 -4.71
CA PRO A 13 -6.84 -15.30 -4.72
C PRO A 13 -6.66 -15.89 -6.13
N GLY A 14 -6.13 -17.11 -6.17
CA GLY A 14 -5.84 -17.82 -7.42
C GLY A 14 -4.59 -17.29 -8.13
N ASN A 15 -3.59 -16.81 -7.38
CA ASN A 15 -2.33 -16.26 -7.91
C ASN A 15 -2.52 -15.03 -8.83
N ARG A 16 -3.64 -14.32 -8.60
CA ARG A 16 -4.06 -13.03 -9.15
C ARG A 16 -3.09 -11.91 -8.76
N ALA A 17 -2.70 -10.99 -9.64
CA ALA A 17 -2.09 -9.73 -9.20
C ALA A 17 -2.54 -8.56 -10.07
N GLU A 18 -2.79 -7.42 -9.45
CA GLU A 18 -3.04 -6.13 -10.10
C GLU A 18 -2.06 -5.09 -9.56
N GLU A 19 -1.70 -4.11 -10.39
CA GLU A 19 -0.75 -3.07 -10.03
C GLU A 19 -1.35 -1.69 -10.31
N TYR A 20 -1.23 -0.80 -9.34
CA TYR A 20 -1.75 0.56 -9.38
C TYR A 20 -0.63 1.56 -9.14
N TYR A 21 -0.79 2.78 -9.67
CA TYR A 21 0.19 3.87 -9.55
C TYR A 21 -0.40 5.11 -8.87
N SER A 22 -1.61 4.99 -8.32
CA SER A 22 -2.24 6.03 -7.50
C SER A 22 -2.74 5.43 -6.19
N LEU A 23 -2.65 6.21 -5.12
CA LEU A 23 -3.14 5.81 -3.81
C LEU A 23 -4.66 5.54 -3.87
N ASP A 24 -5.43 6.40 -4.54
CA ASP A 24 -6.88 6.26 -4.66
C ASP A 24 -7.32 4.95 -5.33
N ALA A 25 -6.65 4.54 -6.41
CA ALA A 25 -6.96 3.28 -7.08
C ALA A 25 -6.61 2.08 -6.19
N PHE A 26 -5.50 2.16 -5.47
CA PHE A 26 -5.13 1.17 -4.46
C PHE A 26 -6.18 1.09 -3.34
N GLU A 27 -6.64 2.23 -2.78
CA GLU A 27 -7.67 2.22 -1.74
C GLU A 27 -8.97 1.58 -2.22
N ARG A 28 -9.37 1.87 -3.45
CA ARG A 28 -10.55 1.29 -4.09
C ARG A 28 -10.40 -0.22 -4.25
N ALA A 29 -9.26 -0.69 -4.76
CA ALA A 29 -8.98 -2.10 -4.94
C ALA A 29 -9.04 -2.89 -3.63
N LEU A 30 -8.49 -2.34 -2.54
CA LEU A 30 -8.53 -2.98 -1.22
C LEU A 30 -9.96 -3.18 -0.68
N ARG A 31 -10.90 -2.33 -1.09
CA ARG A 31 -12.31 -2.39 -0.66
C ARG A 31 -13.17 -3.25 -1.58
N GLU A 32 -12.91 -3.21 -2.88
CA GLU A 32 -13.73 -3.89 -3.89
C GLU A 32 -13.34 -5.35 -4.09
N TYR A 33 -12.06 -5.69 -3.90
CA TYR A 33 -11.54 -7.01 -4.22
C TYR A 33 -11.23 -7.87 -2.97
N PRO A 34 -11.31 -9.21 -3.08
CA PRO A 34 -10.93 -10.11 -2.00
C PRO A 34 -9.40 -10.21 -1.88
N VAL A 35 -8.73 -9.13 -1.47
CA VAL A 35 -7.26 -9.05 -1.43
C VAL A 35 -6.65 -10.04 -0.44
N ALA A 36 -5.68 -10.81 -0.91
CA ALA A 36 -4.92 -11.78 -0.12
C ALA A 36 -3.55 -11.23 0.36
N GLY A 37 -3.08 -10.14 -0.26
CA GLY A 37 -1.86 -9.47 0.16
C GLY A 37 -1.56 -8.22 -0.65
N VAL A 38 -0.62 -7.43 -0.17
CA VAL A 38 -0.20 -6.16 -0.76
C VAL A 38 1.31 -6.04 -0.74
N ARG A 39 1.87 -5.40 -1.77
CA ARG A 39 3.28 -5.02 -1.85
C ARG A 39 3.36 -3.63 -2.43
N VAL A 40 4.09 -2.73 -1.77
CA VAL A 40 4.31 -1.36 -2.23
C VAL A 40 5.78 -1.18 -2.53
N TYR A 41 6.08 -0.57 -3.66
CA TYR A 41 7.42 -0.34 -4.16
C TYR A 41 7.68 1.14 -4.36
N ARG A 42 8.93 1.54 -4.19
CA ARG A 42 9.49 2.85 -4.57
C ARG A 42 10.63 2.56 -5.54
N GLY A 43 10.39 2.80 -6.83
CA GLY A 43 11.20 2.19 -7.90
C GLY A 43 11.21 0.67 -7.76
N ASP A 44 12.39 0.06 -7.75
CA ASP A 44 12.53 -1.40 -7.60
C ASP A 44 12.57 -1.86 -6.13
N ARG A 45 12.55 -0.93 -5.17
CA ARG A 45 12.70 -1.25 -3.74
C ARG A 45 11.34 -1.50 -3.09
N PRO A 46 11.08 -2.68 -2.49
CA PRO A 46 9.89 -2.88 -1.67
C PRO A 46 9.99 -2.04 -0.40
N ILE A 47 8.93 -1.29 -0.10
CA ILE A 47 8.83 -0.42 1.09
C ILE A 47 7.74 -0.89 2.06
N PHE A 48 6.78 -1.69 1.59
CA PHE A 48 5.74 -2.29 2.43
C PHE A 48 5.30 -3.62 1.84
N MET A 49 5.08 -4.63 2.69
CA MET A 49 4.50 -5.91 2.29
C MET A 49 3.64 -6.45 3.44
N SER A 50 2.43 -6.89 3.13
CA SER A 50 1.55 -7.52 4.12
C SER A 50 0.69 -8.59 3.46
N ASN A 51 0.52 -9.72 4.14
CA ASN A 51 -0.59 -10.62 3.84
C ASN A 51 -1.87 -10.03 4.41
N MET A 52 -3.00 -10.36 3.79
CA MET A 52 -4.31 -9.86 4.19
C MET A 52 -5.30 -11.01 4.29
N THR A 53 -6.22 -10.88 5.23
CA THR A 53 -7.44 -11.70 5.26
C THR A 53 -8.43 -11.06 4.27
N PRO A 54 -8.91 -11.78 3.24
CA PRO A 54 -9.83 -11.22 2.27
C PRO A 54 -11.09 -10.66 2.92
N ARG A 55 -11.50 -9.45 2.50
CA ARG A 55 -12.70 -8.74 2.99
C ARG A 55 -12.68 -8.34 4.48
N ASP A 56 -11.50 -8.29 5.10
CA ASP A 56 -11.35 -7.74 6.44
C ASP A 56 -11.20 -6.20 6.40
N GLU A 57 -12.29 -5.49 6.65
CA GLU A 57 -12.31 -4.02 6.65
C GLU A 57 -11.37 -3.40 7.70
N GLY A 58 -11.16 -4.06 8.84
CA GLY A 58 -10.25 -3.58 9.88
C GLY A 58 -8.81 -3.66 9.39
N HIS A 59 -8.45 -4.78 8.76
CA HIS A 59 -7.13 -4.97 8.18
C HIS A 59 -6.90 -4.02 6.99
N VAL A 60 -7.91 -3.77 6.14
CA VAL A 60 -7.82 -2.76 5.06
C VAL A 60 -7.49 -1.37 5.61
N LYS A 61 -8.20 -0.92 6.65
CA LYS A 61 -7.92 0.37 7.30
C LYS A 61 -6.49 0.44 7.84
N TRP A 62 -6.02 -0.62 8.49
CA TRP A 62 -4.67 -0.70 9.02
C TRP A 62 -3.61 -0.64 7.91
N VAL A 63 -3.79 -1.39 6.81
CA VAL A 63 -2.89 -1.36 5.65
C VAL A 63 -2.82 0.05 5.05
N LEU A 64 -3.96 0.70 4.83
CA LEU A 64 -4.00 2.06 4.30
C LEU A 64 -3.27 3.05 5.20
N MET A 65 -3.42 2.93 6.52
CA MET A 65 -2.71 3.75 7.49
C MET A 65 -1.18 3.54 7.40
N GLN A 66 -0.72 2.29 7.36
CA GLN A 66 0.72 1.99 7.26
C GLN A 66 1.32 2.53 5.96
N VAL A 67 0.63 2.30 4.84
CA VAL A 67 1.07 2.78 3.53
C VAL A 67 1.14 4.30 3.51
N LYS A 68 0.10 5.00 3.99
CA LYS A 68 0.10 6.47 4.11
C LYS A 68 1.24 7.00 4.96
N LYS A 69 1.52 6.36 6.12
CA LYS A 69 2.64 6.72 6.99
C LYS A 69 3.99 6.57 6.28
N ILE A 70 4.22 5.45 5.59
CA ILE A 70 5.47 5.19 4.84
C ILE A 70 5.65 6.19 3.69
N LEU A 71 4.56 6.62 3.07
CA LEU A 71 4.56 7.63 2.01
C LEU A 71 4.63 9.08 2.54
N GLY A 72 4.61 9.28 3.87
CA GLY A 72 4.60 10.62 4.46
C GLY A 72 3.29 11.39 4.27
N ILE A 73 2.19 10.69 3.97
CA ILE A 73 0.86 11.27 3.73
C ILE A 73 0.06 11.19 5.03
N GLY A 74 0.18 12.20 5.89
CA GLY A 74 -0.65 12.37 7.09
C GLY A 74 0.10 12.46 8.42
N GLY A 75 0.41 13.70 8.82
CA GLY A 75 0.85 14.09 10.16
C GLY A 75 2.27 14.63 10.23
N GLU A 76 2.42 15.96 10.28
CA GLU A 76 3.66 16.67 10.61
C GLU A 76 4.04 16.48 12.09
N GLY A 77 5.34 16.34 12.38
CA GLY A 77 5.94 16.46 13.71
C GLY A 77 7.21 15.61 13.91
N GLU A 78 8.39 16.21 13.65
CA GLU A 78 9.72 16.03 14.30
C GLU A 78 10.33 14.60 14.38
N GLY A 79 11.60 14.29 14.12
CA GLY A 79 12.86 14.96 13.77
C GLY A 79 13.82 13.82 13.34
N GLY A 80 14.89 14.06 12.58
CA GLY A 80 15.97 14.94 13.00
C GLY A 80 16.80 14.23 14.07
N GLU A 81 18.05 13.93 13.72
CA GLU A 81 19.14 13.37 14.51
C GLU A 81 19.14 13.71 16.03
N GLY A 82 19.51 12.73 16.87
CA GLY A 82 19.73 12.88 18.31
C GLY A 82 19.99 11.56 19.02
#